data_AF-A0A8S7SHY7-F1
#
_entry.id   AF-A0A8S7SHY7-F1
#
_cell.length_a   1.000
_cell.length_b   1.000
_cell.length_c   1.000
_cell.angle_alpha   90.00
_cell.angle_beta   90.00
_cell.angle_gamma   90.00
#
_symmetry.space_group_name_H-M   'P 1'
#
loop_
_entity.id
_entity.type
_entity.pdbx_description
1 polymer ?
#
loop_
_entity_poly.entity_id
_entity_poly.type
_entity_poly.pdbx_seq_one_letter_code
_entity_poly.pdbx_strand_id
1 'polypeptide(L)'
;GRVGVNQLKRLVVSGLLFASFGANAECWIIGDLKGQEASSSDGYNYKLSSIPDTFHLVISKEKADLILAKDGIGGGIDYYPLSPNAMMGRSYRDGQLTLVTWAISNDGKVIHTRTISRSDIGSFTGSFVGNVKGKC
;
A
#
# COMPACT_ATOMS: atom_id res chain seq x y z
N GLY A 1 57.66 7.20 7.12
CA GLY A 1 56.23 7.55 7.33
C GLY A 1 55.33 7.48 6.10
N ARG A 2 55.59 6.62 5.08
CA ARG A 2 54.70 6.50 3.90
C ARG A 2 53.82 5.25 3.86
N VAL A 3 54.03 4.29 4.77
CA VAL A 3 53.32 3.00 4.77
C VAL A 3 51.95 3.07 5.48
N GLY A 4 51.78 3.98 6.45
CA GLY A 4 50.55 4.11 7.24
C GLY A 4 49.37 4.78 6.53
N VAL A 5 49.63 5.64 5.53
CA VAL A 5 48.57 6.43 4.86
C VAL A 5 47.77 5.59 3.87
N ASN A 6 48.39 4.59 3.22
CA ASN A 6 47.70 3.72 2.26
C ASN A 6 46.79 2.68 2.94
N GLN A 7 47.13 2.23 4.15
CA GLN A 7 46.29 1.32 4.93
C GLN A 7 45.03 2.04 5.45
N LEU A 8 45.18 3.31 5.88
CA LEU A 8 44.06 4.13 6.32
C LEU A 8 43.07 4.44 5.17
N LYS A 9 43.58 4.70 3.96
CA LYS A 9 42.74 4.89 2.76
C LYS A 9 41.97 3.62 2.38
N ARG A 10 42.58 2.44 2.50
CA ARG A 10 41.90 1.15 2.22
C ARG A 10 40.80 0.82 3.22
N LEU A 11 40.99 1.15 4.50
CA LEU A 11 39.97 0.97 5.54
C LEU A 11 38.75 1.88 5.35
N VAL A 12 38.96 3.12 4.90
CA VAL A 12 37.85 4.05 4.60
C VAL A 12 37.03 3.56 3.41
N VAL A 13 37.67 3.02 2.36
CA VAL A 13 36.96 2.49 1.18
C VAL A 13 36.16 1.23 1.51
N SER A 14 36.65 0.36 2.40
CA SER A 14 35.90 -0.82 2.86
C SER A 14 34.73 -0.50 3.80
N GLY A 15 34.77 0.64 4.51
CA GLY A 15 33.67 1.08 5.38
C GLY A 15 32.45 1.63 4.63
N LEU A 16 32.63 2.22 3.45
CA LEU A 16 31.53 2.78 2.66
C LEU A 16 30.66 1.73 1.94
N LEU A 17 31.13 0.50 1.78
CA LEU A 17 30.39 -0.55 1.07
C LEU A 17 29.27 -1.21 1.90
N PHE A 18 29.22 -0.96 3.21
CA PHE A 18 28.20 -1.52 4.12
C PHE A 18 27.10 -0.54 4.52
N ALA A 19 27.11 0.69 3.98
CA ALA A 19 26.17 1.74 4.37
C ALA A 19 24.84 1.74 3.56
N SER A 20 24.61 0.77 2.68
CA SER A 20 23.41 0.69 1.83
C SER A 20 22.35 -0.31 2.34
N PHE A 21 22.25 -0.52 3.67
CA PHE A 21 21.02 -1.03 4.27
C PHE A 21 19.98 0.09 4.30
N GLY A 22 19.56 0.52 3.11
CA GLY A 22 18.45 1.45 2.95
C GLY A 22 17.21 0.85 3.62
N ALA A 23 16.43 1.70 4.28
CA ALA A 23 15.08 1.35 4.69
C ALA A 23 14.34 0.82 3.46
N ASN A 24 14.15 -0.50 3.38
CA ASN A 24 13.46 -1.16 2.26
C ASN A 24 11.96 -0.87 2.39
N ALA A 25 11.54 0.33 2.00
CA ALA A 25 10.15 0.58 1.68
C ALA A 25 9.88 -0.12 0.35
N GLU A 26 9.10 -1.19 0.37
CA GLU A 26 8.64 -1.82 -0.85
C GLU A 26 7.52 -0.97 -1.45
N CYS A 27 7.73 -0.49 -2.67
CA CYS A 27 6.68 0.19 -3.43
C CYS A 27 6.15 -0.73 -4.54
N TRP A 28 4.82 -0.86 -4.60
CA TRP A 28 4.13 -1.68 -5.59
C TRP A 28 3.21 -0.82 -6.44
N ILE A 29 3.36 -0.92 -7.76
CA ILE A 29 2.40 -0.34 -8.71
C ILE A 29 1.32 -1.39 -8.95
N ILE A 30 0.06 -1.07 -8.66
CA ILE A 30 -1.07 -1.99 -8.83
C ILE A 30 -2.16 -1.37 -9.69
N GLY A 31 -2.98 -2.21 -10.32
CA GLY A 31 -4.15 -1.78 -11.06
C GLY A 31 -5.04 -2.95 -11.47
N ASP A 32 -6.02 -2.66 -12.34
CA ASP A 32 -7.02 -3.62 -12.84
C ASP A 32 -7.80 -4.33 -11.73
N LEU A 33 -8.16 -3.62 -10.66
CA LEU A 33 -8.92 -4.21 -9.58
C LEU A 33 -10.33 -4.56 -10.07
N LYS A 34 -10.67 -5.84 -10.02
CA LYS A 34 -12.00 -6.37 -10.33
C LYS A 34 -12.50 -7.19 -9.15
N GLY A 35 -13.78 -7.11 -8.88
CA GLY A 35 -14.31 -7.74 -7.69
C GLY A 35 -15.81 -7.64 -7.58
N GLN A 36 -16.27 -7.72 -6.34
CA GLN A 36 -17.67 -7.59 -6.00
C GLN A 36 -17.84 -6.61 -4.85
N GLU A 37 -18.95 -5.88 -4.90
CA GLU A 37 -19.35 -4.94 -3.86
C GLU A 37 -20.83 -5.07 -3.56
N ALA A 38 -21.22 -4.63 -2.37
CA ALA A 38 -22.58 -4.63 -1.87
C ALA A 38 -22.82 -3.34 -1.07
N SER A 39 -24.00 -2.73 -1.20
CA SER A 39 -24.35 -1.50 -0.49
C SER A 39 -25.72 -1.59 0.16
N SER A 40 -25.94 -0.81 1.22
CA SER A 40 -27.25 -0.75 1.88
C SER A 40 -28.36 -0.24 0.96
N SER A 41 -28.02 0.49 -0.11
CA SER A 41 -28.99 1.03 -1.08
C SER A 41 -29.71 -0.03 -1.90
N ASP A 42 -29.19 -1.26 -1.96
CA ASP A 42 -29.82 -2.37 -2.66
C ASP A 42 -30.02 -3.61 -1.78
N GLY A 43 -29.95 -3.46 -0.46
CA GLY A 43 -30.10 -4.57 0.49
C GLY A 43 -28.87 -5.46 0.59
N TYR A 44 -27.68 -4.94 0.27
CA TYR A 44 -26.40 -5.66 0.27
C TYR A 44 -26.33 -6.81 -0.74
N ASN A 45 -26.93 -6.63 -1.92
CA ASN A 45 -26.80 -7.60 -2.98
C ASN A 45 -25.44 -7.44 -3.67
N TYR A 46 -24.62 -8.48 -3.67
CA TYR A 46 -23.31 -8.43 -4.31
C TYR A 46 -23.43 -8.28 -5.83
N LYS A 47 -22.68 -7.32 -6.37
CA LYS A 47 -22.59 -7.00 -7.80
C LYS A 47 -21.14 -6.91 -8.24
N LEU A 48 -20.90 -7.24 -9.51
CA LEU A 48 -19.59 -7.06 -10.12
C LEU A 48 -19.22 -5.57 -10.17
N SER A 49 -17.98 -5.27 -9.80
CA SER A 49 -17.43 -3.91 -9.78
C SER A 49 -15.96 -3.92 -10.17
N SER A 50 -15.44 -2.74 -10.50
CA SER A 50 -14.04 -2.52 -10.84
C SER A 50 -13.57 -1.16 -10.36
N ILE A 51 -12.33 -1.09 -9.87
CA ILE A 51 -11.65 0.17 -9.56
C ILE A 51 -10.65 0.42 -10.69
N PRO A 52 -10.91 1.41 -11.57
CA PRO A 52 -10.13 1.62 -12.80
C PRO A 52 -8.76 2.27 -12.56
N ASP A 53 -8.50 2.71 -11.34
CA ASP A 53 -7.30 3.47 -11.00
C ASP A 53 -6.06 2.60 -10.81
N THR A 54 -4.90 3.24 -11.02
CA THR A 54 -3.59 2.71 -10.67
C THR A 54 -3.12 3.34 -9.36
N PHE A 55 -2.63 2.50 -8.45
CA PHE A 55 -2.16 2.94 -7.14
C PHE A 55 -0.70 2.53 -6.93
N HIS A 56 0.01 3.33 -6.15
CA HIS A 56 1.30 2.94 -5.56
C HIS A 56 1.09 2.62 -4.09
N LEU A 57 1.40 1.38 -3.71
CA LEU A 57 1.38 0.91 -2.33
C LEU A 57 2.79 0.98 -1.81
N VAL A 58 3.05 1.90 -0.89
CA VAL A 58 4.35 2.02 -0.23
C VAL A 58 4.23 1.36 1.12
N ILE A 59 4.96 0.28 1.35
CA ILE A 59 4.94 -0.49 2.60
C ILE A 59 6.37 -0.64 3.11
N SER A 60 6.63 -0.13 4.31
CA SER A 60 7.85 -0.34 5.05
C SER A 60 7.53 -0.94 6.43
N LYS A 61 8.56 -1.22 7.24
CA LYS A 61 8.37 -1.71 8.60
C LYS A 61 7.57 -0.74 9.49
N GLU A 62 7.70 0.55 9.24
CA GLU A 62 7.18 1.61 10.12
C GLU A 62 6.08 2.45 9.46
N LYS A 63 6.01 2.44 8.12
CA LYS A 63 5.13 3.31 7.36
C LYS A 63 4.39 2.53 6.30
N ALA A 64 3.13 2.89 6.08
CA ALA A 64 2.38 2.47 4.92
C ALA A 64 1.69 3.68 4.30
N ASP A 65 1.61 3.76 2.97
CA ASP A 65 0.89 4.79 2.24
C ASP A 65 0.25 4.20 0.99
N LEU A 66 -0.88 4.79 0.59
CA LEU A 66 -1.48 4.60 -0.73
C LEU A 66 -1.41 5.92 -1.50
N ILE A 67 -0.88 5.89 -2.72
CA ILE A 67 -0.76 7.07 -3.59
C ILE A 67 -1.51 6.77 -4.89
N LEU A 68 -2.44 7.62 -5.32
CA LEU A 68 -2.99 7.53 -6.66
C LEU A 68 -1.93 7.94 -7.68
N ALA A 69 -1.71 7.12 -8.70
CA ALA A 69 -0.68 7.37 -9.70
C ALA A 69 -0.90 8.69 -10.49
N LYS A 70 -2.17 9.15 -10.60
CA LYS A 70 -2.54 10.34 -11.36
C LYS A 70 -2.57 11.63 -10.54
N ASP A 71 -2.98 11.54 -9.26
CA ASP A 71 -3.41 12.72 -8.48
C ASP A 71 -2.71 12.86 -7.11
N GLY A 72 -1.75 11.99 -6.77
CA GLY A 72 -1.06 12.02 -5.47
C GLY A 72 -1.80 11.24 -4.35
N ILE A 73 -1.42 11.48 -3.09
CA ILE A 73 -1.82 10.66 -1.91
C ILE A 73 -3.32 10.31 -1.93
N GLY A 74 -3.64 9.01 -1.77
CA GLY A 74 -4.98 8.48 -1.59
C GLY A 74 -5.63 9.07 -0.34
N GLY A 75 -6.30 10.20 -0.50
CA GLY A 75 -6.67 11.09 0.59
C GLY A 75 -7.57 10.46 1.66
N GLY A 76 -7.38 10.94 2.90
CA GLY A 76 -8.34 10.78 4.00
C GLY A 76 -8.29 9.47 4.78
N ILE A 77 -7.42 8.52 4.41
CA ILE A 77 -7.23 7.23 5.10
C ILE A 77 -5.81 7.16 5.68
N ASP A 78 -5.71 6.83 6.97
CA ASP A 78 -4.44 6.58 7.64
C ASP A 78 -4.06 5.10 7.45
N TYR A 79 -2.87 4.84 6.92
CA TYR A 79 -2.39 3.50 6.60
C TYR A 79 -1.34 3.01 7.60
N TYR A 80 -1.40 1.72 7.91
CA TYR A 80 -0.52 1.03 8.85
C TYR A 80 0.00 -0.26 8.22
N PRO A 81 1.33 -0.51 8.26
CA PRO A 81 1.87 -1.77 7.76
C PRO A 81 1.46 -2.92 8.69
N LEU A 82 1.08 -4.04 8.09
CA LEU A 82 0.80 -5.31 8.80
C LEU A 82 1.93 -6.32 8.62
N SER A 83 2.55 -6.29 7.44
CA SER A 83 3.69 -7.13 7.03
C SER A 83 4.42 -6.43 5.87
N PRO A 84 5.56 -6.93 5.37
CA PRO A 84 6.28 -6.30 4.25
C PRO A 84 5.44 -6.14 2.97
N ASN A 85 4.41 -6.95 2.81
CA ASN A 85 3.56 -7.01 1.61
C ASN A 85 2.07 -6.78 1.92
N ALA A 86 1.72 -6.32 3.12
CA ALA A 86 0.33 -6.02 3.46
C ALA A 86 0.19 -4.81 4.38
N MET A 87 -0.89 -4.05 4.19
CA MET A 87 -1.24 -2.89 5.00
C MET A 87 -2.74 -2.81 5.23
N MET A 88 -3.13 -2.14 6.30
CA MET A 88 -4.52 -1.75 6.55
C MET A 88 -4.64 -0.23 6.57
N GLY A 89 -5.74 0.29 6.05
CA GLY A 89 -6.12 1.68 6.15
C GLY A 89 -7.36 1.83 7.02
N ARG A 90 -7.40 2.89 7.82
CA ARG A 90 -8.61 3.29 8.54
C ARG A 90 -8.84 4.78 8.49
N SER A 91 -10.09 5.19 8.54
CA SER A 91 -10.45 6.55 8.88
C SER A 91 -11.78 6.60 9.61
N TYR A 92 -11.93 7.58 10.49
CA TYR A 92 -13.20 7.96 11.09
C TYR A 92 -13.33 9.47 10.98
N ARG A 93 -14.15 9.94 10.04
CA ARG A 93 -14.36 11.36 9.76
C ARG A 93 -15.84 11.58 9.44
N ASP A 94 -16.43 12.62 10.02
CA ASP A 94 -17.82 13.01 9.77
C ASP A 94 -18.83 11.86 9.94
N GLY A 95 -18.63 11.03 10.98
CA GLY A 95 -19.46 9.85 11.25
C GLY A 95 -19.27 8.68 10.28
N GLN A 96 -18.35 8.78 9.32
CA GLN A 96 -17.98 7.73 8.38
C GLN A 96 -16.83 6.89 8.92
N LEU A 97 -17.08 5.61 9.17
CA LEU A 97 -16.01 4.63 9.33
C LEU A 97 -15.60 4.13 7.95
N THR A 98 -14.31 4.18 7.64
CA THR A 98 -13.72 3.47 6.48
C THR A 98 -12.63 2.54 6.99
N LEU A 99 -12.70 1.27 6.57
CA LEU A 99 -11.66 0.26 6.78
C LEU A 99 -11.28 -0.32 5.43
N VAL A 100 -9.99 -0.40 5.15
CA VAL A 100 -9.47 -1.03 3.93
C VAL A 100 -8.31 -1.95 4.26
N THR A 101 -8.14 -3.00 3.47
CA THR A 101 -6.92 -3.81 3.50
C THR A 101 -6.32 -3.92 2.11
N TRP A 102 -5.01 -4.10 2.07
CA TRP A 102 -4.25 -4.35 0.86
C TRP A 102 -3.22 -5.42 1.15
N ALA A 103 -3.17 -6.47 0.33
CA ALA A 103 -2.19 -7.53 0.44
C ALA A 103 -1.64 -7.90 -0.94
N ILE A 104 -0.31 -7.91 -1.08
CA ILE A 104 0.37 -8.39 -2.27
C ILE A 104 0.63 -9.89 -2.10
N SER A 105 0.17 -10.66 -3.07
CA SER A 105 0.34 -12.11 -3.14
C SER A 105 1.60 -12.49 -3.93
N ASN A 106 2.09 -13.70 -3.72
CA ASN A 106 3.32 -14.19 -4.36
C ASN A 106 3.17 -14.42 -5.88
N ASP A 107 1.95 -14.57 -6.39
CA ASP A 107 1.65 -14.75 -7.82
C ASP A 107 1.39 -13.41 -8.54
N GLY A 108 1.80 -12.29 -7.94
CA GLY A 108 1.72 -10.97 -8.56
C GLY A 108 0.31 -10.39 -8.59
N LYS A 109 -0.57 -10.81 -7.69
CA LYS A 109 -1.89 -10.19 -7.46
C LYS A 109 -1.88 -9.26 -6.27
N VAL A 110 -2.81 -8.32 -6.26
CA VAL A 110 -3.17 -7.56 -5.06
C VAL A 110 -4.59 -7.93 -4.64
N ILE A 111 -4.78 -8.19 -3.35
CA ILE A 111 -6.07 -8.47 -2.73
C ILE A 111 -6.44 -7.23 -1.93
N HIS A 112 -7.59 -6.65 -2.23
CA HIS A 112 -8.09 -5.44 -1.59
C HIS A 112 -9.47 -5.68 -1.00
N THR A 113 -9.69 -5.25 0.24
CA THR A 113 -11.05 -5.18 0.80
C THR A 113 -11.35 -3.78 1.29
N ARG A 114 -12.64 -3.43 1.30
CA ARG A 114 -13.14 -2.14 1.74
C ARG A 114 -14.45 -2.30 2.49
N THR A 115 -14.58 -1.61 3.60
CA THR A 115 -15.81 -1.45 4.36
C THR A 115 -16.00 0.03 4.64
N ILE A 116 -17.16 0.57 4.32
CA ILE A 116 -17.57 1.93 4.68
C ILE A 116 -18.88 1.82 5.44
N SER A 117 -19.00 2.50 6.57
CA SER A 117 -20.23 2.56 7.35
C SER A 117 -20.52 4.02 7.69
N ARG A 118 -21.69 4.50 7.24
CA ARG A 118 -22.23 5.82 7.58
C ARG A 118 -23.75 5.75 7.65
N SER A 119 -24.34 6.44 8.61
CA SER A 119 -25.79 6.39 8.86
C SER A 119 -26.65 7.17 7.86
N ASP A 120 -26.06 8.13 7.14
CA ASP A 120 -26.74 9.11 6.26
C ASP A 120 -26.63 8.79 4.75
N ILE A 121 -25.51 8.22 4.28
CA ILE A 121 -25.31 7.80 2.86
C ILE A 121 -25.35 6.29 2.68
N GLY A 122 -25.50 5.53 3.77
CA GLY A 122 -25.51 4.09 3.75
C GLY A 122 -24.14 3.45 3.97
N SER A 123 -24.16 2.13 4.05
CA SER A 123 -22.97 1.31 4.27
C SER A 123 -22.61 0.53 3.01
N PHE A 124 -21.33 0.21 2.86
CA PHE A 124 -20.75 -0.40 1.69
C PHE A 124 -19.71 -1.43 2.12
N THR A 125 -19.62 -2.53 1.39
CA THR A 125 -18.50 -3.48 1.49
C THR A 125 -18.10 -3.99 0.12
N GLY A 126 -16.81 -4.27 -0.07
CA GLY A 126 -16.31 -4.82 -1.31
C GLY A 126 -15.00 -5.57 -1.14
N SER A 127 -14.76 -6.48 -2.08
CA SER A 127 -13.53 -7.26 -2.20
C SER A 127 -13.10 -7.32 -3.65
N PHE A 128 -11.81 -7.07 -3.89
CA PHE A 128 -11.26 -6.88 -5.22
C PHE A 128 -9.93 -7.62 -5.35
N VAL A 129 -9.68 -8.13 -6.54
CA VAL A 129 -8.37 -8.68 -6.95
C VAL A 129 -7.87 -7.88 -8.14
N GLY A 130 -6.65 -7.38 -8.02
CA GLY A 130 -5.95 -6.68 -9.09
C GLY A 130 -4.63 -7.35 -9.45
N ASN A 131 -3.87 -6.69 -10.31
CA ASN A 131 -2.54 -7.12 -10.72
C ASN A 131 -1.47 -6.17 -10.18
N VAL A 132 -0.35 -6.74 -9.77
CA VAL A 132 0.90 -6.00 -9.62
C VAL A 132 1.45 -5.72 -11.03
N LYS A 133 1.60 -4.44 -11.35
CA LYS A 133 2.11 -3.95 -12.63
C LYS A 133 3.62 -3.70 -12.60
N GLY A 134 4.19 -3.54 -11.42
CA GLY A 134 5.62 -3.34 -11.23
C GLY A 134 5.97 -2.87 -9.83
N LYS A 135 7.22 -2.44 -9.68
CA LYS A 135 7.73 -1.75 -8.49
C LYS A 135 7.91 -0.26 -8.79
N CYS A 136 7.81 0.57 -7.76
CA CYS A 136 8.49 1.84 -7.73
C CYS A 136 9.66 1.76 -6.72
#